data_AF-I0R918-F1
#
_entry.id   AF-I0R918-F1
#
_cell.length_a   1.000
_cell.length_b   1.000
_cell.length_c   1.000
_cell.angle_alpha   90.00
_cell.angle_beta   90.00
_cell.angle_gamma   90.00
#
_symmetry.space_group_name_H-M   'P 1'
#
loop_
_entity.id
_entity.type
_entity.pdbx_description
1 polymer ?
#
loop_
_entity_poly.entity_id
_entity_poly.type
_entity_poly.pdbx_seq_one_letter_code
_entity_poly.pdbx_strand_id
1 'polypeptide(L)'
;MLQIDENVKIEQYINKISEGIYQEAKKFIQSGMSDQQIIDKVISIAVKKFTPESKMVMSSVYNMMMEHTLANPIFQNAQNKAAFYERDILKELNSKFLFDVPKYIDYEESKAEIKKWIAAGVIVIVGGIISIPTNNLIPIGIAIIVAGVMLFILNDWGKKTKHDISKLIKEYLHDVKKMMMEWLNTVQVYYDECVYELEKELTR
;
A
#
# COMPACT_ATOMS: atom_id res chain seq x y z
N MET A 1 17.66 4.84 -0.67
CA MET A 1 17.33 3.39 -0.63
C MET A 1 17.17 2.89 0.80
N LEU A 2 16.12 2.09 1.07
CA LEU A 2 15.98 1.36 2.33
C LEU A 2 17.00 0.22 2.45
N GLN A 3 17.46 -0.03 3.67
CA GLN A 3 18.31 -1.17 4.00
C GLN A 3 17.48 -2.47 4.09
N ILE A 4 18.16 -3.62 3.98
CA ILE A 4 17.50 -4.93 3.99
C ILE A 4 16.76 -5.17 5.31
N ASP A 5 17.35 -4.81 6.45
CA ASP A 5 16.74 -5.00 7.76
C ASP A 5 15.52 -4.07 7.97
N GLU A 6 15.55 -2.86 7.42
CA GLU A 6 14.41 -1.94 7.41
C GLU A 6 13.22 -2.53 6.63
N ASN A 7 13.48 -3.06 5.44
CA ASN A 7 12.47 -3.75 4.63
C ASN A 7 11.87 -4.95 5.37
N VAL A 8 12.70 -5.74 6.05
CA VAL A 8 12.23 -6.87 6.87
C VAL A 8 11.34 -6.38 8.03
N LYS A 9 11.72 -5.31 8.73
CA LYS A 9 10.91 -4.72 9.82
C LYS A 9 9.55 -4.24 9.32
N ILE A 10 9.52 -3.59 8.16
CA ILE A 10 8.29 -3.12 7.50
C ILE A 10 7.40 -4.31 7.15
N GLU A 11 7.96 -5.36 6.52
CA GLU A 11 7.18 -6.55 6.17
C GLU A 11 6.62 -7.24 7.42
N GLN A 12 7.42 -7.38 8.48
CA GLN A 12 6.98 -7.94 9.76
C GLN A 12 5.83 -7.14 10.38
N TYR A 13 5.88 -5.81 10.28
CA TYR A 13 4.83 -4.94 10.76
C TYR A 13 3.52 -5.15 9.98
N ILE A 14 3.57 -5.18 8.64
CA ILE A 14 2.40 -5.45 7.80
C ILE A 14 1.84 -6.87 8.08
N ASN A 15 2.72 -7.87 8.22
CA ASN A 15 2.33 -9.24 8.59
C ASN A 15 1.56 -9.26 9.93
N LYS A 16 1.98 -8.47 10.92
CA LYS A 16 1.31 -8.38 12.22
C LYS A 16 -0.11 -7.81 12.09
N ILE A 17 -0.32 -6.83 11.22
CA ILE A 17 -1.65 -6.28 10.93
C ILE A 17 -2.54 -7.37 10.29
N SER A 18 -2.03 -8.05 9.25
CA SER A 18 -2.75 -9.14 8.58
C SER A 18 -3.14 -10.26 9.55
N GLU A 19 -2.22 -10.71 10.40
CA GLU A 19 -2.50 -11.75 11.39
C GLU A 19 -3.56 -11.29 12.40
N GLY A 20 -3.49 -10.05 12.86
CA GLY A 20 -4.52 -9.46 13.72
C GLY A 20 -5.91 -9.50 13.09
N ILE A 21 -6.03 -9.16 11.80
CA ILE A 21 -7.30 -9.23 11.05
C ILE A 21 -7.76 -10.68 10.92
N TYR A 22 -6.85 -11.62 10.62
CA TYR A 22 -7.20 -13.03 10.48
C TYR A 22 -7.72 -13.64 11.80
N GLN A 23 -7.16 -13.23 12.94
CA GLN A 23 -7.64 -13.67 14.25
C GLN A 23 -9.05 -13.12 14.57
N GLU A 24 -9.38 -11.90 14.13
CA GLU A 24 -10.76 -11.40 14.19
C GLU A 24 -11.69 -12.20 13.27
N ALA A 25 -11.24 -12.52 12.05
CA ALA A 25 -12.00 -13.32 11.10
C ALA A 25 -12.38 -14.70 11.63
N LYS A 26 -11.45 -15.39 12.33
CA LYS A 26 -11.73 -16.69 12.98
C LYS A 26 -12.90 -16.62 13.95
N LYS A 27 -13.05 -15.51 14.69
CA LYS A 27 -14.17 -15.33 15.64
C LYS A 27 -15.51 -15.26 14.90
N PHE A 28 -15.55 -14.59 13.74
CA PHE A 28 -16.76 -14.55 12.92
C PHE A 28 -17.12 -15.92 12.35
N ILE A 29 -16.13 -16.66 11.85
CA ILE A 29 -16.31 -18.04 11.35
C ILE A 29 -16.87 -18.93 12.46
N GLN A 30 -16.28 -18.89 13.66
CA GLN A 30 -16.73 -19.68 14.81
C GLN A 30 -18.14 -19.30 15.30
N SER A 31 -18.57 -18.06 15.08
CA SER A 31 -19.92 -17.60 15.44
C SER A 31 -21.03 -18.10 14.51
N GLY A 32 -20.69 -18.84 13.43
CA GLY A 32 -21.67 -19.35 12.46
C GLY A 32 -22.21 -18.29 11.50
N MET A 33 -21.47 -17.19 11.33
CA MET A 33 -21.81 -16.11 10.41
C MET A 33 -21.75 -16.59 8.95
N SER A 34 -22.60 -16.06 8.07
CA SER A 34 -22.55 -16.41 6.64
C SER A 34 -21.27 -15.91 5.97
N ASP A 35 -20.81 -16.60 4.93
CA ASP A 35 -19.59 -16.25 4.20
C ASP A 35 -19.59 -14.79 3.72
N GLN A 36 -20.71 -14.29 3.19
CA GLN A 36 -20.83 -12.91 2.75
C GLN A 36 -20.62 -11.91 3.91
N GLN A 37 -21.27 -12.14 5.05
CA GLN A 37 -21.11 -11.29 6.21
C GLN A 37 -19.67 -11.32 6.76
N ILE A 38 -19.00 -12.47 6.68
CA ILE A 38 -17.59 -12.58 7.07
C ILE A 38 -16.72 -11.77 6.12
N ILE A 39 -16.92 -11.89 4.81
CA ILE A 39 -16.20 -11.11 3.78
C ILE A 39 -16.35 -9.61 4.04
N ASP A 40 -17.58 -9.13 4.20
CA ASP A 40 -17.87 -7.71 4.41
C ASP A 40 -17.19 -7.18 5.68
N LYS A 41 -17.22 -7.95 6.77
CA LYS A 41 -16.54 -7.57 8.03
C LYS A 41 -15.02 -7.56 7.88
N VAL A 42 -14.44 -8.58 7.26
CA VAL A 42 -12.99 -8.68 7.06
C VAL A 42 -12.50 -7.53 6.19
N ILE A 43 -13.16 -7.23 5.08
CA ILE A 43 -12.85 -6.06 4.25
C ILE A 43 -12.97 -4.78 5.08
N SER A 44 -14.06 -4.62 5.84
CA SER A 44 -14.23 -3.43 6.67
C SER A 44 -13.09 -3.25 7.69
N ILE A 45 -12.65 -4.32 8.33
CA ILE A 45 -11.56 -4.25 9.32
C ILE A 45 -10.24 -3.98 8.61
N ALA A 46 -9.98 -4.67 7.49
CA ALA A 46 -8.78 -4.48 6.69
C ALA A 46 -8.63 -3.03 6.22
N VAL A 47 -9.67 -2.44 5.63
CA VAL A 47 -9.67 -1.03 5.23
C VAL A 47 -9.44 -0.10 6.42
N LYS A 48 -10.14 -0.31 7.54
CA LYS A 48 -10.01 0.52 8.74
C LYS A 48 -8.62 0.45 9.40
N LYS A 49 -7.91 -0.67 9.24
CA LYS A 49 -6.54 -0.84 9.75
C LYS A 49 -5.50 -0.38 8.73
N PHE A 50 -5.51 -0.95 7.52
CA PHE A 50 -4.47 -0.67 6.54
C PHE A 50 -4.47 0.75 6.02
N THR A 51 -5.62 1.42 5.90
CA THR A 51 -5.65 2.79 5.37
C THR A 51 -4.86 3.78 6.25
N PRO A 52 -5.13 3.93 7.55
CA PRO A 52 -4.32 4.81 8.40
C PRO A 52 -2.89 4.30 8.57
N GLU A 53 -2.70 2.98 8.68
CA GLU A 53 -1.36 2.41 8.88
C GLU A 53 -0.47 2.58 7.65
N SER A 54 -1.03 2.57 6.43
CA SER A 54 -0.29 2.90 5.21
C SER A 54 0.32 4.30 5.29
N LYS A 55 -0.42 5.30 5.79
CA LYS A 55 0.13 6.66 5.97
C LYS A 55 1.30 6.67 6.95
N MET A 56 1.18 5.93 8.04
CA MET A 56 2.22 5.82 9.08
C MET A 56 3.46 5.09 8.55
N VAL A 57 3.27 4.00 7.81
CA VAL A 57 4.37 3.24 7.20
C VAL A 57 5.06 4.06 6.11
N MET A 58 4.33 4.73 5.23
CA MET A 58 4.91 5.62 4.22
C MET A 58 5.75 6.73 4.86
N SER A 59 5.24 7.35 5.92
CA SER A 59 5.98 8.39 6.65
C SER A 59 7.25 7.83 7.31
N SER A 60 7.17 6.63 7.88
CA SER A 60 8.33 5.95 8.47
C SER A 60 9.38 5.60 7.41
N VAL A 61 8.95 5.04 6.28
CA VAL A 61 9.81 4.70 5.13
C VAL A 61 10.50 5.95 4.59
N TYR A 62 9.75 7.03 4.38
CA TYR A 62 10.31 8.31 3.98
C TYR A 62 11.39 8.79 4.96
N ASN A 63 11.11 8.76 6.27
CA ASN A 63 12.06 9.21 7.28
C ASN A 63 13.35 8.39 7.28
N MET A 64 13.26 7.06 7.16
CA MET A 64 14.43 6.18 7.04
C MET A 64 15.27 6.55 5.82
N MET A 65 14.64 6.70 4.65
CA MET A 65 15.35 7.08 3.43
C MET A 65 15.96 8.49 3.50
N MET A 66 15.25 9.43 4.12
CA MET A 66 15.74 10.78 4.39
C MET A 66 16.98 10.77 5.28
N GLU A 67 16.99 9.98 6.35
CA GLU A 67 18.15 9.82 7.23
C GLU A 67 19.36 9.29 6.45
N HIS A 68 19.17 8.27 5.60
CA HIS A 68 20.24 7.75 4.74
C HIS A 68 20.75 8.80 3.75
N THR A 69 19.87 9.54 3.08
CA THR A 69 20.25 10.61 2.15
C THR A 69 21.02 11.70 2.86
N LEU A 70 20.53 12.17 4.01
CA LEU A 70 21.16 13.24 4.78
C LEU A 70 22.45 12.80 5.48
N ALA A 71 22.81 11.52 5.47
CA ALA A 71 24.11 11.02 5.92
C ALA A 71 25.17 11.03 4.80
N ASN A 72 24.78 11.16 3.53
CA ASN A 72 25.72 11.23 2.41
C ASN A 72 26.54 12.53 2.49
N PRO A 73 27.88 12.48 2.26
CA PRO A 73 28.77 13.65 2.25
C PRO A 73 28.26 14.85 1.45
N ILE A 74 27.59 14.64 0.30
CA ILE A 74 27.09 15.74 -0.54
C ILE A 74 26.04 16.60 0.18
N PHE A 75 25.30 16.04 1.15
CA PHE A 75 24.25 16.72 1.90
C PHE A 75 24.70 17.23 3.28
N GLN A 76 25.98 17.11 3.65
CA GLN A 76 26.47 17.57 4.96
C GLN A 76 26.62 19.10 5.06
N ASN A 77 26.76 19.79 3.93
CA ASN A 77 26.79 21.25 3.94
C ASN A 77 25.36 21.83 4.03
N ALA A 78 25.24 23.00 4.66
CA ALA A 78 23.94 23.61 4.95
C ALA A 78 23.12 23.93 3.70
N GLN A 79 23.78 24.34 2.60
CA GLN A 79 23.11 24.71 1.35
C GLN A 79 22.45 23.50 0.69
N ASN A 80 23.18 22.40 0.54
CA ASN A 80 22.66 21.18 -0.09
C ASN A 80 21.58 20.52 0.78
N LYS A 81 21.73 20.59 2.11
CA LYS A 81 20.70 20.14 3.04
C LYS A 81 19.41 20.96 2.91
N ALA A 82 19.50 22.28 2.78
CA ALA A 82 18.35 23.14 2.55
C ALA A 82 17.67 22.81 1.21
N ALA A 83 18.45 22.64 0.13
CA ALA A 83 17.94 22.25 -1.18
C ALA A 83 17.18 20.91 -1.14
N PHE A 84 17.66 19.94 -0.35
CA PHE A 84 16.93 18.68 -0.12
C PHE A 84 15.57 18.92 0.54
N TYR A 85 15.49 19.73 1.60
CA TYR A 85 14.22 20.01 2.25
C TYR A 85 13.25 20.80 1.37
N GLU A 86 13.76 21.71 0.53
CA GLU A 86 12.96 22.47 -0.44
C GLU A 86 12.31 21.60 -1.51
N ARG A 87 12.84 20.39 -1.77
CA ARG A 87 12.18 19.41 -2.66
C ARG A 87 10.86 18.89 -2.14
N ASP A 88 10.63 18.92 -0.83
CA ASP A 88 9.36 18.56 -0.19
C ASP A 88 8.79 17.20 -0.68
N ILE A 89 9.68 16.21 -0.87
CA ILE A 89 9.35 14.90 -1.45
C ILE A 89 8.21 14.22 -0.69
N LEU A 90 8.16 14.36 0.65
CA LEU A 90 7.07 13.83 1.47
C LEU A 90 5.71 14.45 1.13
N LYS A 91 5.64 15.75 0.85
CA LYS A 91 4.39 16.40 0.44
C LYS A 91 3.95 15.90 -0.93
N GLU A 92 4.88 15.73 -1.86
CA GLU A 92 4.57 15.15 -3.17
C GLU A 92 4.02 13.72 -3.05
N LEU A 93 4.67 12.88 -2.24
CA LEU A 93 4.18 11.53 -1.94
C LEU A 93 2.78 11.56 -1.30
N ASN A 94 2.55 12.43 -0.32
CA ASN A 94 1.22 12.59 0.30
C ASN A 94 0.15 13.08 -0.69
N SER A 95 0.52 13.81 -1.75
CA SER A 95 -0.43 14.23 -2.78
C SER A 95 -0.87 13.10 -3.71
N LYS A 96 -0.07 12.03 -3.83
CA LYS A 96 -0.32 10.89 -4.72
C LYS A 96 -1.24 9.84 -4.10
N PHE A 97 -1.46 9.87 -2.78
CA PHE A 97 -2.22 8.85 -2.06
C PHE A 97 -3.24 9.45 -1.11
N LEU A 98 -4.46 8.90 -1.14
CA LEU A 98 -5.52 9.24 -0.20
C LEU A 98 -5.61 8.17 0.88
N PHE A 99 -5.53 8.60 2.13
CA PHE A 99 -5.56 7.75 3.33
C PHE A 99 -6.84 7.97 4.16
N ASP A 100 -7.90 8.46 3.51
CA ASP A 100 -9.19 8.63 4.15
C ASP A 100 -9.91 7.29 4.24
N VAL A 101 -10.37 6.94 5.45
CA VAL A 101 -11.23 5.78 5.65
C VAL A 101 -12.66 6.17 5.24
N PRO A 102 -13.24 5.54 4.20
CA PRO A 102 -14.56 5.90 3.75
C PRO A 102 -15.62 5.47 4.79
N LYS A 103 -16.70 6.26 4.89
CA LYS A 103 -17.81 5.98 5.82
C LYS A 103 -18.55 4.67 5.48
N TYR A 104 -18.65 4.39 4.19
CA TYR A 104 -19.21 3.16 3.65
C TYR A 104 -18.14 2.47 2.81
N ILE A 105 -17.99 1.16 2.97
CA ILE A 105 -16.99 0.37 2.26
C ILE A 105 -17.77 -0.57 1.35
N ASP A 106 -17.83 -0.21 0.07
CA ASP A 106 -18.40 -1.03 -0.99
C ASP A 106 -17.28 -1.54 -1.89
N TYR A 107 -17.09 -2.86 -1.90
CA TYR A 107 -16.08 -3.48 -2.73
C TYR A 107 -16.51 -3.55 -4.21
N GLU A 108 -17.79 -3.52 -4.57
CA GLU A 108 -18.24 -3.42 -5.97
C GLU A 108 -18.05 -2.00 -6.52
N GLU A 109 -18.26 -0.95 -5.72
CA GLU A 109 -17.87 0.42 -6.14
C GLU A 109 -16.35 0.51 -6.36
N SER A 110 -15.57 -0.15 -5.50
CA SER A 110 -14.11 -0.25 -5.65
C SER A 110 -13.71 -0.89 -6.99
N LYS A 111 -14.52 -1.82 -7.52
CA LYS A 111 -14.30 -2.45 -8.83
C LYS A 111 -14.39 -1.46 -9.98
N ALA A 112 -15.39 -0.59 -9.96
CA ALA A 112 -15.59 0.41 -11.00
C ALA A 112 -14.41 1.39 -11.00
N GLU A 113 -13.97 1.83 -9.83
CA GLU A 113 -12.85 2.76 -9.70
C GLU A 113 -11.52 2.12 -10.12
N ILE A 114 -11.24 0.89 -9.67
CA ILE A 114 -10.04 0.15 -10.08
C ILE A 114 -10.03 -0.07 -11.59
N LYS A 115 -11.17 -0.39 -12.22
CA LYS A 115 -11.24 -0.50 -13.69
C LYS A 115 -10.90 0.81 -14.40
N LYS A 116 -11.37 1.95 -13.89
CA LYS A 116 -10.99 3.27 -14.44
C LYS A 116 -9.50 3.51 -14.30
N TRP A 117 -8.92 3.22 -13.14
CA TRP A 117 -7.48 3.36 -12.90
C TRP A 117 -6.63 2.46 -13.81
N ILE A 118 -7.06 1.22 -14.03
CA ILE A 118 -6.40 0.32 -15.00
C ILE A 118 -6.50 0.90 -16.42
N ALA A 119 -7.69 1.33 -16.85
CA ALA A 119 -7.90 1.90 -18.18
C ALA A 119 -7.09 3.19 -18.40
N ALA A 120 -6.89 3.97 -17.34
CA ALA A 120 -6.08 5.19 -17.35
C ALA A 120 -4.57 4.93 -17.15
N GLY A 121 -4.13 3.67 -16.99
CA GLY A 121 -2.72 3.32 -16.74
C GLY A 121 -2.19 3.73 -15.37
N VAL A 122 -3.08 4.08 -14.44
CA VAL A 122 -2.79 4.49 -13.06
C VAL A 122 -2.41 3.29 -12.19
N ILE A 123 -2.93 2.12 -12.52
CA ILE A 123 -2.64 0.85 -11.86
C ILE A 123 -2.30 -0.17 -12.93
N VAL A 124 -1.30 -1.01 -12.65
CA VAL A 124 -0.94 -2.16 -13.48
C VAL A 124 -1.09 -3.43 -12.65
N ILE A 125 -1.52 -4.52 -13.28
CA ILE A 125 -1.58 -5.84 -12.64
C ILE A 125 -0.50 -6.72 -13.24
N VAL A 126 0.52 -7.06 -12.45
CA VAL A 126 1.62 -7.95 -12.88
C VAL A 126 1.59 -9.20 -12.02
N GLY A 127 1.39 -10.37 -12.65
CA GLY A 127 1.33 -11.65 -11.93
C GLY A 127 0.23 -11.75 -10.87
N GLY A 128 -0.86 -10.98 -11.02
CA GLY A 128 -1.97 -10.93 -10.05
C GLY A 128 -1.78 -9.92 -8.91
N ILE A 129 -0.67 -9.18 -8.88
CA ILE A 129 -0.41 -8.14 -7.87
C ILE A 129 -0.72 -6.76 -8.47
N ILE A 130 -1.43 -5.93 -7.71
CA ILE A 130 -1.70 -4.53 -8.05
C ILE A 130 -0.44 -3.69 -7.76
N SER A 131 0.11 -3.07 -8.79
CA SER A 131 1.21 -2.10 -8.71
C SER A 131 0.71 -0.70 -9.07
N ILE A 132 1.27 0.31 -8.41
CA ILE A 132 0.90 1.73 -8.59
C ILE A 132 2.13 2.50 -9.07
N PRO A 133 2.24 2.86 -10.37
CA PRO A 133 3.33 3.70 -10.85
C PRO A 133 3.25 5.12 -10.25
N THR A 134 4.40 5.70 -9.90
CA THR A 134 4.51 7.04 -9.31
C THR A 134 4.37 8.20 -10.31
N ASN A 135 4.41 7.91 -11.61
CA ASN A 135 4.36 8.92 -12.68
C ASN A 135 2.97 9.52 -12.90
N ASN A 136 1.99 9.08 -12.11
CA ASN A 136 0.61 9.49 -12.25
C ASN A 136 0.28 10.76 -11.44
N LEU A 137 -0.66 11.54 -11.97
CA LEU A 137 -1.18 12.78 -11.37
C LEU A 137 -2.50 12.58 -10.62
N ILE A 138 -3.11 11.40 -10.73
CA ILE A 138 -4.40 11.09 -10.07
C ILE A 138 -4.11 10.45 -8.70
N PRO A 139 -4.55 11.05 -7.59
CA PRO A 139 -4.39 10.46 -6.27
C PRO A 139 -5.12 9.12 -6.15
N ILE A 140 -4.48 8.12 -5.53
CA ILE A 140 -5.05 6.79 -5.34
C ILE A 140 -5.51 6.59 -3.91
N GLY A 141 -6.77 6.20 -3.73
CA GLY A 141 -7.32 5.83 -2.42
C GLY A 141 -6.85 4.45 -1.98
N ILE A 142 -6.04 4.38 -0.92
CA ILE A 142 -5.55 3.10 -0.38
C ILE A 142 -6.69 2.22 0.11
N ALA A 143 -7.73 2.82 0.71
CA ALA A 143 -8.94 2.10 1.13
C ALA A 143 -9.60 1.33 -0.03
N ILE A 144 -9.66 1.95 -1.22
CA ILE A 144 -10.26 1.35 -2.43
C ILE A 144 -9.41 0.18 -2.91
N ILE A 145 -8.08 0.31 -2.89
CA ILE A 145 -7.17 -0.78 -3.28
C ILE A 145 -7.30 -1.96 -2.31
N VAL A 146 -7.27 -1.70 -1.00
CA VAL A 146 -7.39 -2.74 0.04
C VAL A 146 -8.72 -3.48 -0.06
N ALA A 147 -9.83 -2.78 -0.28
CA ALA A 147 -11.13 -3.40 -0.49
C ALA A 147 -11.18 -4.19 -1.80
N GLY A 148 -10.64 -3.60 -2.87
CA GLY A 148 -10.72 -4.15 -4.21
C GLY A 148 -9.87 -5.40 -4.46
N VAL A 149 -8.84 -5.68 -3.65
CA VAL A 149 -8.09 -6.94 -3.72
C VAL A 149 -9.03 -8.16 -3.64
N MET A 150 -10.10 -8.08 -2.82
CA MET A 150 -11.06 -9.18 -2.69
C MET A 150 -11.77 -9.51 -4.00
N LEU A 151 -12.03 -8.52 -4.85
CA LEU A 151 -12.71 -8.73 -6.15
C LEU A 151 -11.93 -9.64 -7.08
N PHE A 152 -10.60 -9.47 -7.10
CA PHE A 152 -9.73 -10.26 -7.97
C PHE A 152 -9.74 -11.73 -7.54
N ILE A 153 -9.74 -11.97 -6.22
CA ILE A 153 -9.81 -13.31 -5.65
C ILE A 153 -11.17 -13.96 -5.91
N LEU A 154 -12.27 -13.22 -5.70
CA LEU A 154 -13.62 -13.73 -5.93
C LEU A 154 -13.87 -14.11 -7.40
N ASN A 155 -13.35 -13.34 -8.36
CA ASN A 155 -13.43 -13.67 -9.79
C ASN A 155 -12.70 -14.99 -10.14
N ASP A 156 -11.60 -15.29 -9.46
CA ASP A 156 -10.85 -16.54 -9.65
C ASP A 156 -11.51 -17.73 -8.93
N TRP A 157 -12.15 -17.46 -7.79
CA TRP A 157 -12.84 -18.48 -6.98
C TRP A 157 -14.14 -18.95 -7.60
N GLY A 158 -14.90 -18.10 -8.31
CA GLY A 158 -16.15 -18.49 -9.00
C GLY A 158 -16.00 -19.66 -10.00
N LYS A 159 -14.77 -20.09 -10.29
CA LYS A 159 -14.43 -21.25 -11.13
C LYS A 159 -14.17 -22.56 -10.35
N LYS A 160 -14.22 -22.57 -9.01
CA LYS A 160 -13.87 -23.73 -8.15
C LYS A 160 -15.04 -24.15 -7.24
N THR A 161 -15.28 -25.46 -7.11
CA THR A 161 -16.53 -26.05 -6.57
C THR A 161 -16.62 -26.27 -5.05
N LYS A 162 -15.63 -25.83 -4.25
CA LYS A 162 -15.74 -25.78 -2.78
C LYS A 162 -15.04 -24.54 -2.24
N HIS A 163 -15.78 -23.67 -1.54
CA HIS A 163 -15.25 -22.46 -0.94
C HIS A 163 -15.04 -22.70 0.57
N ASP A 164 -13.77 -22.74 0.98
CA ASP A 164 -13.40 -22.60 2.39
C ASP A 164 -13.17 -21.11 2.65
N ILE A 165 -14.11 -20.49 3.36
CA ILE A 165 -14.05 -19.06 3.71
C ILE A 165 -12.74 -18.70 4.44
N SER A 166 -12.19 -19.61 5.23
CA SER A 166 -10.90 -19.39 5.92
C SER A 166 -9.75 -19.26 4.94
N LYS A 167 -9.76 -20.09 3.89
CA LYS A 167 -8.75 -20.05 2.83
C LYS A 167 -8.88 -18.78 1.98
N LEU A 168 -10.11 -18.36 1.66
CA LEU A 168 -10.36 -17.11 0.94
C LEU A 168 -9.79 -15.91 1.70
N ILE A 169 -10.05 -15.83 3.00
CA ILE A 169 -9.57 -14.73 3.84
C ILE A 169 -8.04 -14.73 3.94
N LYS A 170 -7.40 -15.90 4.02
CA LYS A 170 -5.93 -16.00 4.01
C LYS A 170 -5.35 -15.50 2.70
N GLU A 171 -5.92 -15.91 1.57
CA GLU A 171 -5.49 -15.45 0.24
C GLU A 171 -5.65 -13.93 0.13
N TYR A 172 -6.79 -13.39 0.57
CA TYR A 172 -7.03 -11.95 0.62
C TYR A 172 -5.98 -11.19 1.43
N LEU A 173 -5.73 -11.59 2.68
CA LEU A 173 -4.78 -10.89 3.54
C LEU A 173 -3.33 -11.03 3.06
N HIS A 174 -3.01 -12.14 2.40
CA HIS A 174 -1.72 -12.35 1.75
C HIS A 174 -1.53 -11.44 0.54
N ASP A 175 -2.56 -11.27 -0.29
CA ASP A 175 -2.48 -10.44 -1.49
C ASP A 175 -2.51 -8.95 -1.15
N VAL A 176 -3.27 -8.55 -0.12
CA VAL A 176 -3.17 -7.20 0.45
C VAL A 176 -1.75 -6.92 0.93
N LYS A 177 -1.10 -7.86 1.64
CA LYS A 177 0.29 -7.69 2.05
C LYS A 177 1.22 -7.47 0.86
N LYS A 178 1.14 -8.33 -0.16
CA LYS A 178 1.98 -8.22 -1.37
C LYS A 178 1.79 -6.87 -2.05
N MET A 179 0.54 -6.44 -2.20
CA MET A 179 0.21 -5.12 -2.76
C MET A 179 0.83 -4.00 -1.93
N MET A 180 0.78 -4.05 -0.60
CA MET A 180 1.40 -3.02 0.25
C MET A 180 2.92 -2.97 0.09
N MET A 181 3.59 -4.13 0.03
CA MET A 181 5.04 -4.17 -0.17
C MET A 181 5.45 -3.60 -1.54
N GLU A 182 4.69 -3.94 -2.58
CA GLU A 182 4.91 -3.44 -3.94
C GLU A 182 4.68 -1.91 -4.03
N TRP A 183 3.64 -1.43 -3.36
CA TRP A 183 3.38 0.00 -3.23
C TRP A 183 4.53 0.74 -2.54
N LEU A 184 5.07 0.19 -1.44
CA LEU A 184 6.21 0.79 -0.74
C LEU A 184 7.50 0.77 -1.57
N ASN A 185 7.71 -0.29 -2.36
CA ASN A 185 8.81 -0.31 -3.34
C ASN A 185 8.66 0.84 -4.34
N THR A 186 7.44 1.15 -4.78
CA THR A 186 7.20 2.28 -5.68
C THR A 186 7.48 3.63 -5.01
N VAL A 187 7.07 3.80 -3.73
CA VAL A 187 7.43 4.99 -2.93
C VAL A 187 8.94 5.17 -2.86
N GLN A 188 9.68 4.08 -2.65
CA GLN A 188 11.14 4.10 -2.61
C GLN A 188 11.75 4.48 -3.96
N VAL A 189 11.29 3.89 -5.07
CA VAL A 189 11.78 4.21 -6.41
C VAL A 189 11.60 5.69 -6.72
N TYR A 190 10.42 6.26 -6.43
CA TYR A 190 10.19 7.69 -6.61
C TYR A 190 11.10 8.56 -5.77
N TYR A 191 11.28 8.21 -4.50
CA TYR A 191 12.18 8.93 -3.62
C TYR A 191 13.62 8.93 -4.17
N ASP A 192 14.11 7.75 -4.58
CA ASP A 192 15.47 7.59 -5.11
C ASP A 192 15.64 8.39 -6.42
N GLU A 193 14.62 8.45 -7.29
CA GLU A 193 14.60 9.30 -8.49
C GLU A 193 14.70 10.80 -8.15
N CYS A 194 13.90 11.29 -7.18
CA CYS A 194 13.94 12.68 -6.72
C CYS A 194 15.32 13.06 -6.16
N VAL A 195 15.93 12.19 -5.34
CA VAL A 195 17.26 12.42 -4.78
C VAL A 195 18.31 12.43 -5.88
N TYR A 196 18.24 11.49 -6.82
CA TYR A 196 19.19 11.41 -7.92
C TYR A 196 19.19 12.67 -8.80
N GLU A 197 18.01 13.19 -9.14
CA GLU A 197 17.92 14.45 -9.90
C GLU A 197 18.45 15.65 -9.10
N LEU A 198 18.20 15.70 -7.79
CA LEU A 198 18.78 16.73 -6.92
C LEU A 198 20.31 16.63 -6.87
N GLU A 199 20.88 15.43 -6.72
CA GLU A 199 22.34 15.24 -6.69
C GLU A 199 23.01 15.72 -7.99
N LYS A 200 22.37 15.51 -9.15
CA LYS A 200 22.84 16.06 -10.43
C LYS A 200 22.83 17.59 -10.45
N GLU A 201 21.82 18.23 -9.89
CA GLU A 201 21.74 19.68 -9.85
C GLU A 201 22.80 20.30 -8.93
N LEU A 202 23.11 19.62 -7.82
CA LEU A 202 24.10 20.07 -6.84
C LEU A 202 25.56 19.84 -7.28
N THR A 203 25.79 18.99 -8.28
CA THR A 203 27.13 18.66 -8.81
C THR A 203 27.45 19.32 -10.15
N ARG A 204 26.51 20.10 -10.69
CA ARG A 204 26.73 20.98 -11.86
C ARG A 204 27.39 22.29 -11.46
#